data_AF-A0ABD7XS15-F1
#
_entry.id   AF-A0ABD7XS15-F1
#
_cell.length_a   1.000
_cell.length_b   1.000
_cell.length_c   1.000
_cell.angle_alpha   90.00
_cell.angle_beta   90.00
_cell.angle_gamma   90.00
#
_symmetry.space_group_name_H-M   'P 1'
#
loop_
_entity.id
_entity.type
_entity.pdbx_description
1 polymer ?
#
loop_
_entity_poly.entity_id
_entity_poly.type
_entity_poly.pdbx_seq_one_letter_code
_entity_poly.pdbx_strand_id
1 'polypeptide(L)' 'MVKQKGLQYLKKYRKKSSFTQQQLAKKLSISISHYVKIENGFTKPSYEVIKRMKEFYGKDFDTNQLFK' A
#
# COMPACT_ATOMS: atom_id res chain seq x y z
N MET A 1 2.36 -19.10 6.92
CA MET A 1 1.64 -18.02 6.19
C MET A 1 2.44 -17.65 4.95
N VAL A 2 1.92 -17.94 3.76
CA VAL A 2 2.59 -17.62 2.49
C VAL A 2 2.57 -16.10 2.31
N LYS A 3 3.73 -15.44 2.37
CA LYS A 3 3.83 -13.98 2.15
C LYS A 3 3.58 -13.69 0.67
N GLN A 4 2.40 -13.17 0.32
CA GLN A 4 2.09 -12.70 -1.05
C GLN A 4 3.10 -11.64 -1.51
N LYS A 5 3.55 -11.73 -2.76
CA LYS A 5 4.59 -10.84 -3.32
C LYS A 5 4.13 -9.38 -3.36
N GLY A 6 2.87 -9.10 -3.69
CA GLY A 6 2.32 -7.74 -3.68
C GLY A 6 2.33 -7.04 -2.31
N LEU A 7 2.22 -7.80 -1.22
CA LEU A 7 2.27 -7.23 0.14
C LEU A 7 3.68 -6.73 0.51
N GLN A 8 4.69 -7.49 0.09
CA GLN A 8 6.08 -7.10 0.29
C GLN A 8 6.43 -5.84 -0.50
N TYR A 9 5.82 -5.67 -1.68
CA TYR A 9 5.99 -4.48 -2.50
C TYR A 9 5.47 -3.21 -1.78
N LEU A 10 4.25 -3.25 -1.25
CA LEU A 10 3.66 -2.12 -0.53
C LEU A 10 4.51 -1.72 0.70
N LYS A 11 4.86 -2.72 1.51
CA LYS A 11 5.66 -2.54 2.73
C LYS A 11 7.06 -2.00 2.40
N LYS A 12 7.66 -2.44 1.29
CA LYS A 12 8.96 -1.96 0.80
C LYS A 12 8.88 -0.48 0.43
N TYR A 13 7.88 -0.05 -0.33
CA TYR A 13 7.72 1.37 -0.70
C TYR A 13 7.47 2.24 0.53
N ARG A 14 6.58 1.82 1.43
CA ARG A 14 6.34 2.56 2.68
C ARG A 14 7.62 2.76 3.49
N LYS A 15 8.41 1.68 3.66
CA LYS A 15 9.69 1.73 4.39
C LYS A 15 10.74 2.59 3.68
N LYS A 16 10.82 2.52 2.34
CA LYS A 16 11.72 3.38 1.54
C LYS A 16 11.39 4.86 1.69
N SER A 17 10.11 5.19 1.86
CA SER A 17 9.64 6.56 2.10
C SER A 17 9.64 6.96 3.58
N SER A 18 10.20 6.14 4.47
CA SER A 18 10.33 6.40 5.91
C SER A 18 9.01 6.73 6.63
N PHE A 19 7.89 6.17 6.15
CA PHE A 19 6.58 6.37 6.77
C PHE A 19 6.18 5.21 7.68
N THR A 20 5.54 5.53 8.80
CA THR A 20 4.76 4.56 9.57
C THR A 20 3.47 4.20 8.83
N GLN A 21 2.82 3.10 9.20
CA GLN A 21 1.53 2.72 8.62
C GLN A 21 0.47 3.82 8.86
N GLN A 22 0.50 4.46 10.03
CA GLN A 22 -0.39 5.58 10.37
C GLN A 22 -0.13 6.81 9.50
N GLN A 23 1.13 7.21 9.33
CA GLN A 23 1.48 8.38 8.53
C GLN A 23 1.08 8.17 7.06
N LEU A 24 1.34 6.99 6.51
CA LEU A 24 0.97 6.70 5.12
C LEU A 24 -0.56 6.62 4.94
N ALA A 25 -1.28 5.99 5.88
CA ALA A 25 -2.74 5.98 5.85
C ALA A 25 -3.32 7.40 5.84
N LYS A 26 -2.77 8.30 6.68
CA LYS A 26 -3.14 9.73 6.71
C LYS A 26 -2.82 10.43 5.37
N LYS A 27 -1.67 10.15 4.76
CA LYS A 27 -1.31 10.72 3.44
C LYS A 27 -2.20 10.22 2.30
N LEU A 28 -2.67 8.97 2.38
CA LEU A 28 -3.59 8.36 1.42
C LEU A 28 -5.07 8.63 1.76
N SER A 29 -5.35 9.47 2.77
CA SER A 29 -6.71 9.79 3.22
C SER A 29 -7.59 8.54 3.46
N ILE A 30 -7.01 7.51 4.09
CA ILE A 30 -7.73 6.29 4.51
C ILE A 30 -7.49 5.99 5.98
N SER A 31 -8.36 5.16 6.56
CA SER A 31 -8.17 4.72 7.94
C SER A 31 -6.92 3.85 8.08
N ILE A 32 -6.25 3.96 9.23
CA ILE A 32 -5.09 3.13 9.57
C ILE A 32 -5.45 1.65 9.50
N SER A 33 -6.60 1.25 10.03
CA SER A 33 -7.06 -0.14 10.03
C SER A 33 -7.23 -0.69 8.62
N HIS A 34 -7.73 0.12 7.69
CA HIS A 34 -7.85 -0.27 6.29
C HIS A 34 -6.47 -0.45 5.65
N TYR A 35 -5.55 0.50 5.85
CA TYR A 35 -4.18 0.39 5.34
C TYR A 35 -3.45 -0.84 5.90
N VAL A 36 -3.56 -1.12 7.20
CA VAL A 36 -2.96 -2.29 7.86
C VAL A 36 -3.50 -3.59 7.27
N LYS A 37 -4.82 -3.68 7.05
CA LYS A 37 -5.43 -4.85 6.40
C LYS A 37 -4.90 -5.06 4.98
N ILE A 38 -4.72 -3.98 4.22
CA ILE A 38 -4.14 -4.03 2.88
C ILE A 38 -2.68 -4.48 2.93
N GLU A 39 -1.82 -3.81 3.72
CA GLU A 39 -0.38 -4.11 3.77
C GLU A 39 -0.10 -5.54 4.27
N ASN A 40 -0.95 -6.06 5.17
CA ASN A 40 -0.82 -7.41 5.69
C ASN A 40 -1.58 -8.47 4.86
N GLY A 41 -2.33 -8.07 3.84
CA GLY A 41 -3.02 -8.98 2.92
C GLY A 41 -4.34 -9.55 3.41
N PHE A 42 -4.92 -8.98 4.47
CA PHE A 42 -6.26 -9.31 4.92
C PHE A 42 -7.35 -8.79 3.98
N THR A 43 -7.05 -7.77 3.16
CA THR A 43 -8.01 -7.15 2.24
C THR A 43 -7.28 -6.62 1.01
N LYS A 44 -7.88 -6.76 -0.18
CA LYS A 44 -7.32 -6.15 -1.41
C LYS A 44 -7.59 -4.64 -1.41
N PRO A 45 -6.66 -3.80 -1.89
CA PRO A 45 -6.92 -2.37 -2.01
C PRO A 45 -8.01 -2.12 -3.05
N SER A 46 -8.90 -1.15 -2.77
CA SER A 46 -9.88 -0.70 -3.75
C SER A 46 -9.21 0.11 -4.87
N TYR A 47 -9.91 0.31 -5.99
CA TYR A 47 -9.44 1.15 -7.09
C TYR A 47 -9.00 2.55 -6.62
N GLU A 48 -9.77 3.15 -5.71
CA GLU A 48 -9.48 4.47 -5.15
C GLU A 48 -8.15 4.48 -4.35
N VAL A 49 -7.90 3.44 -3.56
CA VAL A 49 -6.63 3.31 -2.82
C VAL A 49 -5.46 3.15 -3.79
N ILE A 50 -5.62 2.34 -4.84
CA ILE A 50 -4.59 2.13 -5.86
C ILE A 50 -4.28 3.45 -6.59
N LYS A 51 -5.32 4.21 -6.96
CA LYS A 51 -5.18 5.53 -7.57
C LYS A 51 -4.40 6.49 -6.67
N ARG A 52 -4.78 6.59 -5.39
CA ARG A 52 -4.07 7.44 -4.42
C ARG A 52 -2.62 7.02 -4.20
N MET A 53 -2.33 5.72 -4.18
CA MET A 53 -0.95 5.23 -4.09
C MET A 53 -0.15 5.61 -5.34
N LYS A 54 -0.75 5.52 -6.53
CA LYS A 54 -0.12 5.92 -7.78
C LYS A 54 0.14 7.42 -7.83
N GLU A 55 -0.79 8.24 -7.35
CA GLU A 55 -0.62 9.69 -7.22
C GLU A 55 0.47 10.05 -6.21
N PHE A 56 0.52 9.36 -5.07
CA PHE A 56 1.49 9.61 -4.01
C PHE A 56 2.92 9.22 -4.38
N TYR A 57 3.12 8.03 -4.96
CA TYR A 57 4.45 7.51 -5.32
C TYR A 57 4.87 7.82 -6.76
N GLY A 58 3.93 8.25 -7.61
CA GLY A 58 4.19 8.64 -8.99
C GLY A 58 4.47 7.48 -9.95
N LYS A 59 5.20 7.80 -11.03
CA LYS A 59 5.46 6.89 -12.15
C LYS A 59 6.19 5.61 -11.74
N ASP A 60 7.02 5.66 -10.71
CA ASP A 60 7.85 4.54 -10.25
C ASP A 60 7.08 3.49 -9.44
N PHE A 61 5.80 3.73 -9.15
CA PHE A 61 4.94 2.75 -8.47
C PHE A 61 4.15 1.92 -9.49
N ASP A 62 4.59 0.69 -9.73
CA ASP A 62 3.87 -0.31 -10.53
C ASP A 62 2.72 -0.94 -9.73
N THR A 63 1.49 -0.57 -10.08
CA THR A 63 0.26 -1.06 -9.43
C THR A 63 -0.03 -2.53 -9.75
N ASN A 64 0.52 -3.07 -10.84
CA ASN A 64 0.33 -4.48 -11.19
C ASN A 64 0.97 -5.43 -10.17
N GLN A 65 1.96 -4.94 -9.42
CA GLN A 65 2.59 -5.72 -8.35
C GLN A 65 1.62 -6.02 -7.21
N LEU A 66 0.54 -5.25 -7.04
CA LEU A 66 -0.46 -5.45 -5.98
C LEU A 66 -1.34 -6.68 -6.21
N PHE A 67 -1.34 -7.23 -7.43
CA PHE A 67 -2.16 -8.38 -7.82
C PHE A 67 -1.34 -9.67 -8.01
N LYS A 68 -0.03 -9.65 -7.75
CA LYS A 68 0.92 -10.76 -7.93
C LYS A 68 1.27 -11.50 -6.64
#